data_AF-A0A2S6BYK8-F1
#
_entry.id   AF-A0A2S6BYK8-F1
#
_cell.length_a   1.000
_cell.length_b   1.000
_cell.length_c   1.000
_cell.angle_alpha   90.00
_cell.angle_beta   90.00
_cell.angle_gamma   90.00
#
_symmetry.space_group_name_H-M   'P 1'
#
loop_
_entity.id
_entity.type
_entity.pdbx_description
1 polymer ?
#
loop_
_entity_poly.entity_id
_entity_poly.type
_entity_poly.pdbx_seq_one_letter_code
_entity_poly.pdbx_strand_id
1 'polypeptide(L)'
;MRTKSPLCLLWLIFLTGATSLHNHGIEQLSRREQSTSPKRQDIGSAHYPVTGVQNAGTPPRLEIRQLQQRPDLFNIFLLGLARFHATPQDDKLSYYQMCAIHGRPYGMWDNVPPANGTEGNGYCVHVSNLLLPWHRPYLALFEQLLFHHMTACAEEFPTGPLRQRYTRAATQVRLPYWDWAVASSNGSVYPDIVQQPRASVVKPNGTTTIDNPLYSYKFHPVSYKDMEFDPFASWNDTKRYPTAWASRARSQNNLIGPMLDTQLASFANRVYNLLTFYDNFTQFSNEAWYGREQNIDSIEALHDAIHAITGQQGHMTYLDYSAYDPIFWLHHVNLDRLFAIWQILHPNSYVEPMAALSSTYTITKGSVQDADSPLEPFSKDAKGTKWTSNTVKDTRIFGYTYPETSKGDRADARAAINRLYGSGYNGGGLIGVRDAPVTTRKMSATAGFLVDGRQRHYAANLVSDKHALNGSYAIHVFVGAFDDSDPSSWPTSPNLAGTHATFGSLRANEDVARKPLVTGGTIPLTNILISKVGSGDLPSLKEDDVARYLESNLQWRVAKFDGEPVPAEEVSGLEVVVTLSEITPAASDQDAPTREAFKKLTRITKGKVGGS
;
A
#
# COMPACT_ATOMS: atom_id res chain seq x y z
N MET A 1 -51.64 -47.56 50.67
CA MET A 1 -50.75 -47.51 49.48
C MET A 1 -50.72 -46.07 49.00
N ARG A 2 -49.69 -45.32 49.40
CA ARG A 2 -49.64 -43.86 49.30
C ARG A 2 -48.82 -43.42 48.08
N THR A 3 -49.52 -42.78 47.15
CA THR A 3 -49.22 -41.48 46.51
C THR A 3 -47.76 -41.02 46.34
N LYS A 4 -47.46 -40.65 45.08
CA LYS A 4 -46.63 -39.52 44.58
C LYS A 4 -45.23 -39.33 45.19
N SER A 5 -44.20 -39.36 44.34
CA SER A 5 -42.87 -38.82 44.63
C SER A 5 -42.58 -37.55 43.78
N PRO A 6 -42.08 -36.47 44.40
CA PRO A 6 -41.63 -35.22 43.76
C PRO A 6 -40.09 -34.99 43.85
N LEU A 7 -39.70 -33.81 43.35
CA LEU A 7 -38.41 -33.09 43.26
C LEU A 7 -37.33 -33.18 44.38
N CYS A 8 -36.13 -32.69 43.97
CA CYS A 8 -34.97 -32.08 44.71
C CYS A 8 -33.76 -33.02 44.98
N LEU A 9 -32.45 -32.67 44.83
CA LEU A 9 -31.72 -31.41 44.64
C LEU A 9 -30.23 -31.68 44.22
N LEU A 10 -29.67 -30.82 43.35
CA LEU A 10 -28.27 -30.33 43.19
C LEU A 10 -26.97 -31.19 43.32
N TRP A 11 -26.17 -31.11 42.23
CA TRP A 11 -24.72 -30.71 42.08
C TRP A 11 -23.57 -31.73 41.88
N LEU A 12 -22.77 -31.39 40.84
CA LEU A 12 -21.31 -31.58 40.58
C LEU A 12 -20.76 -32.93 40.02
N ILE A 13 -20.42 -32.97 38.71
CA ILE A 13 -19.02 -33.01 38.16
C ILE A 13 -18.99 -33.33 36.63
N PHE A 14 -18.38 -32.38 35.90
CA PHE A 14 -17.55 -32.36 34.68
C PHE A 14 -17.73 -33.41 33.54
N LEU A 15 -17.99 -33.02 32.27
CA LEU A 15 -17.17 -32.26 31.30
C LEU A 15 -15.83 -32.91 30.91
N THR A 16 -15.86 -33.98 30.11
CA THR A 16 -14.79 -34.36 29.17
C THR A 16 -15.37 -35.14 27.98
N GLY A 17 -15.57 -34.47 26.84
CA GLY A 17 -16.16 -35.16 25.68
C GLY A 17 -16.36 -34.27 24.46
N ALA A 18 -15.43 -33.36 24.16
CA ALA A 18 -15.50 -32.56 22.93
C ALA A 18 -14.14 -32.12 22.36
N THR A 19 -13.01 -32.53 22.95
CA THR A 19 -11.66 -32.09 22.54
C THR A 19 -10.87 -33.09 21.68
N SER A 20 -11.39 -34.30 21.45
CA SER A 20 -10.66 -35.35 20.72
C SER A 20 -10.84 -35.30 19.19
N LEU A 21 -12.01 -34.85 18.71
CA LEU A 21 -12.34 -34.88 17.27
C LEU A 21 -11.68 -33.76 16.43
N HIS A 22 -11.17 -32.70 17.07
CA HIS A 22 -10.48 -31.60 16.36
C HIS A 22 -8.97 -31.85 16.18
N ASN A 23 -8.35 -32.69 17.02
CA ASN A 23 -6.91 -32.98 16.94
C ASN A 23 -6.57 -34.02 15.86
N HIS A 24 -7.47 -34.97 15.57
CA HIS A 24 -7.23 -36.01 14.55
C HIS A 24 -7.25 -35.48 13.11
N GLY A 25 -7.94 -34.37 12.82
CA GLY A 25 -7.92 -33.73 11.50
C GLY A 25 -6.60 -33.01 11.18
N ILE A 26 -5.92 -32.48 12.21
CA ILE A 26 -4.68 -31.72 12.06
C ILE A 26 -3.46 -32.66 11.89
N GLU A 27 -3.48 -33.84 12.52
CA GLU A 27 -2.44 -34.86 12.31
C GLU A 27 -2.54 -35.57 10.95
N GLN A 28 -3.73 -35.62 10.32
CA GLN A 28 -3.87 -36.15 8.96
C GLN A 28 -3.38 -35.18 7.89
N LEU A 29 -3.45 -33.85 8.13
CA LEU A 29 -2.81 -32.85 7.27
C LEU A 29 -1.28 -33.02 7.26
N SER A 30 -0.66 -33.35 8.40
CA SER A 30 0.79 -33.57 8.47
C SER A 30 1.28 -34.91 7.91
N ARG A 31 0.43 -35.96 7.88
CA ARG A 31 0.80 -37.25 7.27
C ARG A 31 0.65 -37.30 5.75
N ARG A 32 -0.23 -36.48 5.16
CA ARG A 32 -0.40 -36.45 3.70
C ARG A 32 0.64 -35.58 2.98
N GLU A 33 1.38 -34.76 3.73
CA GLU A 33 2.50 -33.93 3.24
C GLU A 33 3.87 -34.37 3.81
N GLN A 34 4.02 -35.63 4.23
CA GLN A 34 5.34 -36.27 4.32
C GLN A 34 5.85 -36.66 2.92
N SER A 35 5.89 -35.69 2.02
CA SER A 35 6.75 -35.69 0.85
C SER A 35 7.70 -34.53 1.07
N THR A 36 8.96 -34.86 1.38
CA THR A 36 10.15 -34.03 1.23
C THR A 36 9.88 -32.55 0.89
N SER A 37 10.35 -31.60 1.72
CA SER A 37 10.67 -30.25 1.22
C SER A 37 11.25 -30.40 -0.18
N PRO A 38 10.75 -29.72 -1.22
CA PRO A 38 11.11 -30.05 -2.59
C PRO A 38 12.61 -29.83 -2.76
N LYS A 39 13.39 -30.90 -2.57
CA LYS A 39 14.77 -31.00 -2.97
C LYS A 39 14.69 -30.99 -4.48
N ARG A 40 15.05 -29.84 -5.07
CA ARG A 40 15.37 -29.70 -6.49
C ARG A 40 14.49 -30.58 -7.37
N GLN A 41 13.17 -30.38 -7.32
CA GLN A 41 12.38 -30.84 -8.44
C GLN A 41 12.70 -29.85 -9.56
N ASP A 42 13.36 -30.35 -10.61
CA ASP A 42 12.94 -30.00 -11.97
C ASP A 42 11.41 -30.04 -11.96
N ILE A 43 10.77 -28.92 -11.62
CA ILE A 43 9.47 -28.64 -12.20
C ILE A 43 9.87 -28.52 -13.66
N GLY A 44 9.61 -29.56 -14.45
CA GLY A 44 9.88 -29.55 -15.88
C GLY A 44 9.08 -28.43 -16.55
N SER A 45 8.54 -28.68 -17.74
CA SER A 45 7.66 -27.70 -18.41
C SER A 45 6.36 -27.33 -17.65
N ALA A 46 6.15 -27.76 -16.39
CA ALA A 46 4.92 -27.52 -15.63
C ALA A 46 4.94 -26.18 -14.87
N HIS A 47 3.78 -25.54 -14.80
CA HIS A 47 3.58 -24.25 -14.15
C HIS A 47 3.42 -24.38 -12.62
N TYR A 48 3.79 -23.36 -11.85
CA TYR A 48 3.58 -23.30 -10.40
C TYR A 48 2.22 -22.67 -10.09
N PRO A 49 1.25 -23.42 -9.51
CA PRO A 49 -0.07 -22.88 -9.19
C PRO A 49 -0.01 -21.84 -8.07
N VAL A 50 -0.49 -20.64 -8.38
CA VAL A 50 -0.79 -19.58 -7.41
C VAL A 50 -2.21 -19.79 -6.91
N THR A 51 -2.35 -20.46 -5.77
CA THR A 51 -3.65 -20.76 -5.16
C THR A 51 -3.95 -19.88 -3.96
N GLY A 52 -2.97 -19.16 -3.43
CA GLY A 52 -3.10 -18.56 -2.09
C GLY A 52 -3.15 -19.66 -1.01
N VAL A 53 -3.56 -19.28 0.21
CA VAL A 53 -3.60 -20.23 1.34
C VAL A 53 -4.90 -21.01 1.32
N GLN A 54 -4.82 -22.30 0.98
CA GLN A 54 -5.97 -23.20 0.92
C GLN A 54 -6.09 -24.04 2.19
N ASN A 55 -7.29 -24.56 2.47
CA ASN A 55 -7.58 -25.46 3.61
C ASN A 55 -7.30 -24.89 5.02
N ALA A 56 -7.10 -23.58 5.17
CA ALA A 56 -6.87 -22.90 6.45
C ALA A 56 -7.91 -21.79 6.73
N GLY A 57 -9.10 -21.90 6.14
CA GLY A 57 -10.16 -20.87 6.21
C GLY A 57 -9.79 -19.58 5.50
N THR A 58 -10.59 -18.53 5.73
CA THR A 58 -10.39 -17.18 5.16
C THR A 58 -10.22 -16.09 6.23
N PRO A 59 -9.28 -16.24 7.18
CA PRO A 59 -9.01 -15.22 8.20
C PRO A 59 -8.65 -13.88 7.54
N PRO A 60 -8.92 -12.75 8.23
CA PRO A 60 -8.58 -11.44 7.70
C PRO A 60 -7.07 -11.22 7.73
N ARG A 61 -6.52 -10.59 6.68
CA ARG A 61 -5.22 -9.91 6.75
C ARG A 61 -5.32 -8.80 7.78
N LEU A 62 -4.47 -8.84 8.80
CA LEU A 62 -4.51 -7.88 9.90
C LEU A 62 -3.58 -6.71 9.63
N GLU A 63 -3.88 -5.55 10.19
CA GLU A 63 -2.92 -4.45 10.24
C GLU A 63 -1.69 -4.88 11.04
N ILE A 64 -0.47 -4.54 10.62
CA ILE A 64 0.77 -5.04 11.21
C ILE A 64 0.87 -4.78 12.73
N ARG A 65 0.43 -3.61 13.21
CA ARG A 65 0.41 -3.25 14.65
C ARG A 65 -0.64 -4.07 15.40
N GLN A 66 -1.75 -4.45 14.76
CA GLN A 66 -2.73 -5.38 15.34
C GLN A 66 -2.20 -6.82 15.38
N LEU A 67 -1.47 -7.26 14.35
CA LEU A 67 -0.81 -8.56 14.34
C LEU A 67 0.23 -8.65 15.48
N GLN A 68 1.02 -7.60 15.70
CA GLN A 68 1.99 -7.49 16.80
C GLN A 68 1.37 -7.66 18.19
N GLN A 69 0.11 -7.28 18.38
CA GLN A 69 -0.63 -7.47 19.63
C GLN A 69 -1.04 -8.94 19.88
N ARG A 70 -0.74 -9.85 18.94
CA ARG A 70 -1.04 -11.29 19.02
C ARG A 70 0.28 -12.08 19.00
N PRO A 71 0.93 -12.30 20.17
CA PRO A 71 2.32 -12.76 20.23
C PRO A 71 2.60 -14.05 19.47
N ASP A 72 1.70 -15.02 19.47
CA ASP A 72 1.94 -16.29 18.77
C ASP A 72 1.92 -16.15 17.26
N LEU A 73 0.96 -15.37 16.76
CA LEU A 73 0.76 -15.10 15.34
C LEU A 73 1.92 -14.26 14.83
N PHE A 74 2.31 -13.24 15.58
CA PHE A 74 3.44 -12.40 15.24
C PHE A 74 4.77 -13.17 15.30
N ASN A 75 4.96 -14.04 16.30
CA ASN A 75 6.15 -14.88 16.40
C ASN A 75 6.29 -15.82 15.21
N ILE A 76 5.24 -16.57 14.87
CA ILE A 76 5.32 -17.52 13.74
C ILE A 76 5.47 -16.79 12.40
N PHE A 77 4.87 -15.61 12.25
CA PHE A 77 5.06 -14.73 11.11
C PHE A 77 6.54 -14.32 10.94
N LEU A 78 7.19 -13.83 12.00
CA LEU A 78 8.61 -13.45 11.95
C LEU A 78 9.52 -14.66 11.67
N LEU A 79 9.25 -15.82 12.29
CA LEU A 79 10.02 -17.05 12.02
C LEU A 79 9.87 -17.50 10.56
N GLY A 80 8.63 -17.51 10.05
CA GLY A 80 8.33 -17.90 8.67
C GLY A 80 8.99 -16.96 7.67
N LEU A 81 8.92 -15.64 7.88
CA LEU A 81 9.54 -14.67 6.98
C LEU A 81 11.07 -14.74 7.02
N ALA A 82 11.66 -14.92 8.21
CA ALA A 82 13.11 -15.12 8.34
C ALA A 82 13.57 -16.41 7.63
N ARG A 83 12.80 -17.50 7.74
CA ARG A 83 13.05 -18.74 6.99
C ARG A 83 12.94 -18.52 5.49
N PHE A 84 11.93 -17.77 5.04
CA PHE A 84 11.72 -17.48 3.62
C PHE A 84 12.85 -16.65 3.02
N HIS A 85 13.35 -15.65 3.75
CA HIS A 85 14.53 -14.87 3.34
C HIS A 85 15.80 -15.71 3.21
N ALA A 86 15.92 -16.78 3.99
CA ALA A 86 17.08 -17.68 4.00
C ALA A 86 17.04 -18.73 2.86
N THR A 87 15.94 -18.84 2.11
CA THR A 87 15.87 -19.74 0.95
C THR A 87 16.92 -19.33 -0.09
N PRO A 88 17.70 -20.28 -0.67
CA PRO A 88 18.70 -19.98 -1.70
C PRO A 88 18.13 -19.13 -2.84
N GLN A 89 18.84 -18.06 -3.24
CA GLN A 89 18.32 -17.09 -4.21
C GLN A 89 18.10 -17.66 -5.63
N ASP A 90 18.69 -18.81 -5.96
CA ASP A 90 18.51 -19.52 -7.23
C ASP A 90 17.31 -20.48 -7.21
N ASP A 91 16.67 -20.70 -6.06
CA ASP A 91 15.40 -21.41 -5.98
C ASP A 91 14.28 -20.53 -6.57
N LYS A 92 13.55 -21.07 -7.55
CA LYS A 92 12.40 -20.44 -8.24
C LYS A 92 11.38 -19.82 -7.27
N LEU A 93 11.21 -20.43 -6.10
CA LEU A 93 10.25 -20.02 -5.08
C LEU A 93 10.90 -19.29 -3.90
N SER A 94 12.16 -18.86 -4.03
CA SER A 94 12.82 -18.03 -3.02
C SER A 94 12.23 -16.61 -2.99
N TYR A 95 12.41 -15.92 -1.86
CA TYR A 95 12.06 -14.51 -1.73
C TYR A 95 12.68 -13.68 -2.87
N TYR A 96 13.93 -13.96 -3.22
CA TYR A 96 14.65 -13.27 -4.29
C TYR A 96 13.98 -13.43 -5.66
N GLN A 97 13.65 -14.67 -6.05
CA GLN A 97 12.98 -14.93 -7.34
C GLN A 97 11.55 -14.39 -7.37
N MET A 98 10.87 -14.29 -6.22
CA MET A 98 9.57 -13.62 -6.14
C MET A 98 9.68 -12.13 -6.40
N CYS A 99 10.62 -11.46 -5.73
CA CYS A 99 10.85 -10.04 -5.91
C CYS A 99 11.25 -9.69 -7.35
N ALA A 100 12.00 -10.59 -7.99
CA ALA A 100 12.41 -10.50 -9.39
C ALA A 100 11.25 -10.50 -10.41
N ILE A 101 10.05 -10.95 -10.04
CA ILE A 101 8.87 -10.86 -10.92
C ILE A 101 8.51 -9.38 -11.15
N HIS A 102 8.61 -8.56 -10.10
CA HIS A 102 8.20 -7.16 -10.17
C HIS A 102 9.10 -6.35 -11.10
N GLY A 103 10.42 -6.51 -10.99
CA GLY A 103 11.40 -5.68 -11.68
C GLY A 103 12.65 -6.46 -12.08
N ARG A 104 13.82 -5.96 -11.70
CA ARG A 104 15.09 -6.60 -12.04
C ARG A 104 15.21 -7.98 -11.38
N PRO A 105 15.86 -8.94 -12.06
CA PRO A 105 16.70 -8.79 -13.25
C PRO A 105 15.97 -8.96 -14.61
N TYR A 106 14.63 -8.78 -14.66
CA TYR A 106 13.83 -9.00 -15.88
C TYR A 106 13.98 -10.43 -16.45
N GLY A 107 14.04 -11.40 -15.54
CA GLY A 107 14.12 -12.81 -15.88
C GLY A 107 12.76 -13.42 -16.15
N MET A 108 12.72 -14.45 -16.98
CA MET A 108 11.51 -15.24 -17.18
C MET A 108 11.11 -15.96 -15.89
N TRP A 109 9.85 -15.81 -15.49
CA TRP A 109 9.26 -16.57 -14.40
C TRP A 109 8.16 -17.51 -14.92
N ASP A 110 8.13 -18.72 -14.36
CA ASP A 110 7.11 -19.75 -14.67
C ASP A 110 6.87 -20.03 -16.16
N ASN A 111 7.96 -20.07 -16.93
CA ASN A 111 7.95 -20.37 -18.37
C ASN A 111 7.13 -19.37 -19.22
N VAL A 112 6.97 -18.13 -18.74
CA VAL A 112 6.25 -17.08 -19.45
C VAL A 112 7.25 -16.17 -20.18
N PRO A 113 7.44 -16.32 -21.50
CA PRO A 113 8.41 -15.53 -22.23
C PRO A 113 7.99 -14.07 -22.33
N PRO A 114 8.93 -13.15 -22.63
CA PRO A 114 8.60 -11.76 -22.87
C PRO A 114 7.80 -11.60 -24.17
N ALA A 115 7.03 -10.52 -24.27
CA ALA A 115 6.55 -10.06 -25.55
C ALA A 115 7.74 -9.56 -26.40
N ASN A 116 7.54 -9.48 -27.72
CA ASN A 116 8.63 -9.09 -28.62
C ASN A 116 9.13 -7.67 -28.29
N GLY A 117 10.42 -7.54 -27.95
CA GLY A 117 11.05 -6.24 -27.67
C GLY A 117 10.76 -5.67 -26.28
N THR A 118 10.26 -6.49 -25.33
CA THR A 118 9.95 -6.05 -23.96
C THR A 118 10.87 -6.67 -22.89
N GLU A 119 11.97 -7.30 -23.29
CA GLU A 119 12.88 -8.07 -22.43
C GLU A 119 13.57 -7.24 -21.34
N GLY A 120 13.61 -5.91 -21.50
CA GLY A 120 14.19 -4.97 -20.55
C GLY A 120 13.24 -4.45 -19.47
N ASN A 121 12.12 -5.12 -19.20
CA ASN A 121 11.08 -4.68 -18.26
C ASN A 121 10.74 -5.75 -17.22
N GLY A 122 10.18 -5.36 -16.08
CA GLY A 122 9.56 -6.30 -15.14
C GLY A 122 8.14 -6.71 -15.56
N TYR A 123 7.56 -7.72 -14.90
CA TYR A 123 6.15 -8.11 -15.17
C TYR A 123 5.14 -7.12 -14.58
N CYS A 124 5.55 -6.31 -13.58
CA CYS A 124 4.63 -5.41 -12.89
C CYS A 124 3.97 -4.42 -13.87
N VAL A 125 2.67 -4.22 -13.68
CA VAL A 125 1.89 -3.29 -14.49
C VAL A 125 1.70 -2.00 -13.69
N HIS A 126 2.07 -0.85 -14.27
CA HIS A 126 1.91 0.48 -13.69
C HIS A 126 1.32 1.41 -14.74
N VAL A 127 0.59 2.44 -14.29
CA VAL A 127 -0.17 3.34 -15.14
C VAL A 127 -1.13 2.55 -16.04
N SER A 128 -1.80 1.59 -15.40
CA SER A 128 -2.53 0.51 -16.06
C SER A 128 -3.82 0.19 -15.33
N ASN A 129 -4.89 -0.07 -16.10
CA ASN A 129 -6.14 -0.62 -15.60
C ASN A 129 -5.98 -2.02 -14.98
N LEU A 130 -4.81 -2.66 -15.12
CA LEU A 130 -4.51 -3.94 -14.49
C LEU A 130 -3.72 -3.82 -13.16
N LEU A 131 -3.32 -2.61 -12.71
CA LEU A 131 -2.47 -2.41 -11.52
C LEU A 131 -2.95 -3.21 -10.31
N LEU A 132 -4.16 -2.92 -9.85
CA LEU A 132 -4.72 -3.55 -8.65
C LEU A 132 -4.99 -5.06 -8.82
N PRO A 133 -5.67 -5.54 -9.89
CA PRO A 133 -5.91 -6.97 -10.05
C PRO A 133 -4.62 -7.77 -10.28
N TRP A 134 -3.58 -7.21 -10.91
CA TRP A 134 -2.30 -7.90 -11.14
C TRP A 134 -1.52 -8.13 -9.84
N HIS A 135 -1.48 -7.12 -8.95
CA HIS A 135 -0.78 -7.25 -7.67
C HIS A 135 -1.47 -8.24 -6.71
N ARG A 136 -2.76 -8.53 -6.87
CA ARG A 136 -3.50 -9.47 -6.02
C ARG A 136 -2.96 -10.92 -6.04
N PRO A 137 -2.85 -11.62 -7.20
CA PRO A 137 -2.22 -12.94 -7.26
C PRO A 137 -0.72 -12.89 -6.91
N TYR A 138 -0.03 -11.75 -7.13
CA TYR A 138 1.35 -11.58 -6.67
C TYR A 138 1.46 -11.67 -5.14
N LEU A 139 0.59 -10.95 -4.42
CA LEU A 139 0.47 -11.04 -2.97
C LEU A 139 0.02 -12.43 -2.51
N ALA A 140 -0.88 -13.09 -3.24
CA ALA A 140 -1.33 -14.44 -2.93
C ALA A 140 -0.21 -15.48 -3.04
N LEU A 141 0.65 -15.37 -4.07
CA LEU A 141 1.84 -16.20 -4.23
C LEU A 141 2.80 -16.03 -3.04
N PHE A 142 3.10 -14.79 -2.67
CA PHE A 142 3.94 -14.51 -1.50
C PHE A 142 3.35 -15.09 -0.22
N GLU A 143 2.07 -14.86 0.02
CA GLU A 143 1.37 -15.33 1.21
C GLU A 143 1.32 -16.87 1.29
N GLN A 144 1.10 -17.55 0.16
CA GLN A 144 1.15 -19.01 0.05
C GLN A 144 2.53 -19.57 0.44
N LEU A 145 3.61 -18.98 -0.08
CA LEU A 145 4.97 -19.41 0.25
C LEU A 145 5.32 -19.12 1.71
N LEU A 146 4.96 -17.93 2.20
CA LEU A 146 5.13 -17.58 3.61
C LEU A 146 4.38 -18.57 4.52
N PHE A 147 3.17 -18.97 4.15
CA PHE A 147 2.39 -19.96 4.89
C PHE A 147 3.09 -21.32 4.98
N HIS A 148 3.71 -21.79 3.89
CA HIS A 148 4.53 -23.01 3.92
C HIS A 148 5.72 -22.88 4.88
N HIS A 149 6.43 -21.74 4.84
CA HIS A 149 7.55 -21.50 5.74
C HIS A 149 7.13 -21.39 7.21
N MET A 150 6.00 -20.74 7.51
CA MET A 150 5.42 -20.68 8.86
C MET A 150 5.03 -22.07 9.37
N THR A 151 4.40 -22.89 8.53
CA THR A 151 4.00 -24.25 8.90
C THR A 151 5.24 -25.11 9.20
N ALA A 152 6.28 -25.04 8.36
CA ALA A 152 7.54 -25.73 8.61
C ALA A 152 8.20 -25.28 9.92
N CYS A 153 8.24 -23.97 10.21
CA CYS A 153 8.74 -23.47 11.49
C CYS A 153 7.93 -23.97 12.69
N ALA A 154 6.61 -24.12 12.55
CA ALA A 154 5.77 -24.66 13.62
C ALA A 154 6.09 -26.14 13.90
N GLU A 155 6.45 -26.92 12.88
CA GLU A 155 6.80 -28.34 13.01
C GLU A 155 8.15 -28.60 13.69
N GLU A 156 9.05 -27.62 13.69
CA GLU A 156 10.34 -27.70 14.39
C GLU A 156 10.21 -27.66 15.92
N PHE A 157 9.06 -27.21 16.45
CA PHE A 157 8.80 -27.27 17.87
C PHE A 157 8.60 -28.73 18.33
N PRO A 158 9.14 -29.13 19.50
CA PRO A 158 8.92 -30.47 20.02
C PRO A 158 7.44 -30.79 20.15
N THR A 159 7.07 -32.04 19.89
CA THR A 159 5.69 -32.51 20.06
C THR A 159 5.17 -32.18 21.45
N GLY A 160 4.07 -31.43 21.50
CA GLY A 160 3.49 -30.96 22.75
C GLY A 160 2.64 -29.70 22.57
N PRO A 161 2.23 -29.07 23.68
CA PRO A 161 1.33 -27.92 23.66
C PRO A 161 1.86 -26.73 22.85
N LEU A 162 3.17 -26.50 22.87
CA LEU A 162 3.80 -25.38 22.16
C LEU A 162 3.77 -25.56 20.64
N ARG A 163 4.08 -26.77 20.14
CA ARG A 163 3.90 -27.11 18.72
C ARG A 163 2.46 -26.91 18.28
N GLN A 164 1.50 -27.46 19.03
CA GLN A 164 0.07 -27.29 18.71
C GLN A 164 -0.37 -25.82 18.67
N ARG A 165 0.17 -25.00 19.59
CA ARG A 165 -0.08 -23.55 19.63
C ARG A 165 0.42 -22.85 18.37
N TYR A 166 1.66 -23.11 17.95
CA TYR A 166 2.22 -22.49 16.74
C TYR A 166 1.66 -23.05 15.43
N THR A 167 1.30 -24.35 15.38
CA THR A 167 0.58 -24.92 14.23
C THR A 167 -0.78 -24.24 14.06
N ARG A 168 -1.53 -23.99 15.16
CA ARG A 168 -2.78 -23.22 15.10
C ARG A 168 -2.56 -21.73 14.77
N ALA A 169 -1.45 -21.15 15.21
CA ALA A 169 -1.12 -19.77 14.86
C ALA A 169 -0.84 -19.63 13.35
N ALA A 170 -0.07 -20.56 12.77
CA ALA A 170 0.28 -20.55 11.35
C ALA A 170 -0.95 -20.55 10.43
N THR A 171 -2.01 -21.30 10.78
CA THR A 171 -3.27 -21.33 9.99
C THR A 171 -4.04 -20.01 10.04
N GLN A 172 -3.82 -19.19 11.06
CA GLN A 172 -4.52 -17.91 11.26
C GLN A 172 -3.78 -16.71 10.68
N VAL A 173 -2.47 -16.81 10.45
CA VAL A 173 -1.71 -15.70 9.88
C VAL A 173 -2.03 -15.56 8.38
N ARG A 174 -2.25 -14.31 7.99
CA ARG A 174 -2.28 -13.83 6.61
C ARG A 174 -1.35 -12.63 6.52
N LEU A 175 -0.86 -12.33 5.32
CA LEU A 175 0.12 -11.29 5.06
C LEU A 175 -0.43 -9.94 5.58
N PRO A 176 0.23 -9.30 6.57
CA PRO A 176 -0.33 -8.11 7.19
C PRO A 176 -0.23 -6.89 6.27
N TYR A 177 -1.13 -5.91 6.47
CA TYR A 177 -1.06 -4.62 5.80
C TYR A 177 -0.49 -3.53 6.71
N TRP A 178 0.12 -2.52 6.10
CA TRP A 178 0.49 -1.28 6.77
C TRP A 178 -0.42 -0.14 6.34
N ASP A 179 -1.28 0.32 7.26
CA ASP A 179 -2.16 1.46 7.02
C ASP A 179 -1.43 2.79 7.25
N TRP A 180 -0.84 3.32 6.18
CA TRP A 180 -0.14 4.60 6.14
C TRP A 180 -1.07 5.84 6.17
N ALA A 181 -2.39 5.63 6.27
CA ALA A 181 -3.37 6.70 6.46
C ALA A 181 -3.92 6.76 7.89
N VAL A 182 -3.42 5.92 8.82
CA VAL A 182 -3.84 5.89 10.23
C VAL A 182 -2.62 5.84 11.16
N ALA A 183 -2.45 6.86 12.02
CA ALA A 183 -1.44 6.82 13.07
C ALA A 183 -1.78 5.79 14.16
N SER A 184 -0.74 5.29 14.82
CA SER A 184 -0.92 4.51 16.05
C SER A 184 -1.10 5.43 17.26
N SER A 185 -1.34 4.86 18.45
CA SER A 185 -1.45 5.62 19.70
C SER A 185 -0.18 6.41 20.06
N ASN A 186 0.99 6.06 19.50
CA ASN A 186 2.23 6.82 19.67
C ASN A 186 2.33 8.06 18.76
N GLY A 187 1.32 8.31 17.92
CA GLY A 187 1.26 9.47 17.02
C GLY A 187 2.06 9.34 15.72
N SER A 188 2.75 8.21 15.51
CA SER A 188 3.46 7.85 14.28
C SER A 188 2.65 6.88 13.42
N VAL A 189 2.70 7.09 12.11
CA VAL A 189 2.13 6.18 11.12
C VAL A 189 3.10 5.07 10.72
N TYR A 190 4.40 5.27 10.92
CA TYR A 190 5.44 4.34 10.51
C TYR A 190 5.65 3.26 11.59
N PRO A 191 5.45 1.95 11.30
CA PRO A 191 5.47 0.93 12.33
C PRO A 191 6.85 0.80 13.00
N ASP A 192 6.90 0.78 14.33
CA ASP A 192 8.18 0.65 15.06
C ASP A 192 8.95 -0.61 14.66
N ILE A 193 8.24 -1.71 14.39
CA ILE A 193 8.87 -2.98 14.02
C ILE A 193 9.69 -2.86 12.73
N VAL A 194 9.27 -2.08 11.74
CA VAL A 194 10.02 -1.98 10.47
C VAL A 194 11.30 -1.12 10.61
N GLN A 195 11.50 -0.50 11.77
CA GLN A 195 12.67 0.31 12.14
C GLN A 195 13.65 -0.44 13.04
N GLN A 196 13.21 -1.53 13.67
CA GLN A 196 14.03 -2.28 14.63
C GLN A 196 14.92 -3.28 13.89
N PRO A 197 16.26 -3.23 14.02
CA PRO A 197 17.15 -4.17 13.32
C PRO A 197 17.05 -5.60 13.84
N ARG A 198 16.53 -5.79 15.05
CA ARG A 198 16.42 -7.10 15.72
C ARG A 198 15.05 -7.29 16.34
N ALA A 199 14.57 -8.53 16.37
CA ALA A 199 13.29 -8.90 16.96
C ALA A 199 13.43 -10.10 17.90
N SER A 200 12.74 -10.05 19.04
CA SER A 200 12.66 -11.17 19.99
C SER A 200 11.65 -12.21 19.50
N VAL A 201 12.05 -13.49 19.50
CA VAL A 201 11.23 -14.61 19.05
C VAL A 201 11.39 -15.82 19.97
N VAL A 202 10.35 -16.63 20.06
CA VAL A 202 10.36 -17.94 20.71
C VAL A 202 10.68 -18.99 19.65
N LYS A 203 11.78 -19.74 19.86
CA LYS A 203 12.21 -20.88 19.07
C LYS A 203 12.03 -22.20 19.85
N PRO A 204 12.23 -23.38 19.23
CA PRO A 204 12.19 -24.67 19.92
C PRO A 204 13.05 -24.76 21.19
N ASN A 205 14.17 -24.04 21.23
CA ASN A 205 15.13 -24.01 22.34
C ASN A 205 14.93 -22.84 23.33
N GLY A 206 13.83 -22.09 23.20
CA GLY A 206 13.49 -20.96 24.06
C GLY A 206 13.51 -19.62 23.34
N THR A 207 13.37 -18.54 24.12
CA THR A 207 13.36 -17.17 23.60
C THR A 207 14.76 -16.75 23.19
N THR A 208 14.88 -16.17 22.01
CA THR A 208 16.13 -15.63 21.47
C THR A 208 15.85 -14.37 20.64
N THR A 209 16.89 -13.74 20.11
CA THR A 209 16.75 -12.60 19.22
C THR A 209 17.28 -12.97 17.84
N ILE A 210 16.55 -12.59 16.79
CA ILE A 210 16.95 -12.73 15.40
C ILE A 210 17.15 -11.37 14.76
N ASP A 211 17.86 -11.33 13.62
CA ASP A 211 17.73 -10.21 12.70
C ASP A 211 16.26 -10.07 12.29
N ASN A 212 15.75 -8.85 12.33
CA ASN A 212 14.35 -8.62 12.04
C ASN A 212 14.12 -8.69 10.51
N PRO A 213 13.35 -9.67 10.02
CA PRO A 213 13.13 -9.81 8.58
C PRO A 213 12.25 -8.68 7.99
N LEU A 214 11.62 -7.83 8.80
CA LEU A 214 10.90 -6.64 8.32
C LEU A 214 11.80 -5.39 8.18
N TYR A 215 13.03 -5.43 8.70
CA TYR A 215 13.94 -4.29 8.69
C TYR A 215 14.60 -4.09 7.32
N SER A 216 15.08 -5.18 6.72
CA SER A 216 15.74 -5.23 5.42
C SER A 216 15.79 -6.67 4.91
N TYR A 217 15.77 -6.87 3.59
CA TYR A 217 16.22 -8.13 3.01
C TYR A 217 17.75 -8.12 2.90
N LYS A 218 18.40 -9.25 3.16
CA LYS A 218 19.86 -9.41 3.05
C LYS A 218 20.16 -10.34 1.88
N PHE A 219 20.82 -9.81 0.85
CA PHE A 219 21.26 -10.60 -0.29
C PHE A 219 22.41 -11.53 0.12
N HIS A 220 22.44 -12.74 -0.45
CA HIS A 220 23.42 -13.77 -0.11
C HIS A 220 23.88 -14.58 -1.34
N PRO A 221 24.60 -13.96 -2.30
CA PRO A 221 25.10 -12.58 -2.33
C PRO A 221 24.26 -11.65 -3.21
N VAL A 222 24.54 -10.34 -3.16
CA VAL A 222 24.09 -9.42 -4.22
C VAL A 222 24.81 -9.75 -5.53
N SER A 223 24.12 -9.58 -6.66
CA SER A 223 24.63 -9.86 -8.00
C SER A 223 24.63 -8.57 -8.83
N TYR A 224 25.79 -8.14 -9.32
CA TYR A 224 25.86 -7.02 -10.27
C TYR A 224 25.12 -7.34 -11.57
N LYS A 225 25.21 -8.59 -12.05
CA LYS A 225 24.48 -9.06 -13.23
C LYS A 225 22.98 -8.82 -13.09
N ASP A 226 22.45 -9.04 -11.89
CA ASP A 226 21.02 -8.96 -11.66
C ASP A 226 20.59 -7.52 -11.35
N MET A 227 21.37 -6.86 -10.49
CA MET A 227 21.05 -5.54 -9.98
C MET A 227 21.36 -4.44 -10.99
N GLU A 228 22.29 -4.57 -11.92
CA GLU A 228 22.50 -3.50 -12.89
C GLU A 228 23.45 -2.40 -12.42
N PHE A 229 22.94 -1.63 -11.48
CA PHE A 229 23.38 -0.27 -11.22
C PHE A 229 24.02 -0.16 -9.85
N ASP A 230 25.14 0.54 -9.78
CA ASP A 230 25.64 1.01 -8.50
C ASP A 230 24.80 2.20 -8.00
N PRO A 231 24.58 2.30 -6.67
CA PRO A 231 25.11 1.44 -5.62
C PRO A 231 24.27 0.19 -5.31
N PHE A 232 23.13 -0.04 -5.96
CA PHE A 232 22.25 -1.21 -5.70
C PHE A 232 22.99 -2.54 -5.85
N ALA A 233 23.81 -2.66 -6.90
CA ALA A 233 24.66 -3.81 -7.16
C ALA A 233 25.78 -4.04 -6.12
N SER A 234 26.03 -3.05 -5.25
CA SER A 234 27.04 -3.11 -4.19
C SER A 234 26.46 -3.30 -2.79
N TRP A 235 25.14 -3.14 -2.63
CA TRP A 235 24.47 -3.24 -1.34
C TRP A 235 24.03 -4.68 -1.06
N ASN A 236 24.59 -5.27 -0.01
CA ASN A 236 24.21 -6.61 0.45
C ASN A 236 22.89 -6.65 1.23
N ASP A 237 22.21 -5.52 1.39
CA ASP A 237 20.93 -5.43 2.05
C ASP A 237 20.12 -4.25 1.52
N THR A 238 18.80 -4.38 1.57
CA THR A 238 17.91 -3.32 1.12
C THR A 238 18.03 -2.09 2.01
N LYS A 239 18.08 -0.93 1.37
CA LYS A 239 18.24 0.38 2.01
C LYS A 239 16.95 1.19 1.89
N ARG A 240 16.61 1.88 2.98
CA ARG A 240 15.59 2.91 3.06
C ARG A 240 16.25 4.20 3.53
N TYR A 241 16.15 5.26 2.72
CA TYR A 241 16.86 6.51 2.94
C TYR A 241 18.35 6.33 3.23
N PRO A 242 19.12 5.75 2.27
CA PRO A 242 20.55 5.56 2.45
C PRO A 242 21.25 6.90 2.72
N THR A 243 22.31 6.88 3.55
CA THR A 243 23.09 8.08 3.89
C THR A 243 23.71 8.82 2.70
N ALA A 244 23.88 8.13 1.56
CA ALA A 244 24.39 8.67 0.31
C ALA A 244 24.14 7.70 -0.85
N TRP A 245 24.24 8.18 -2.08
CA TRP A 245 24.36 7.36 -3.30
C TRP A 245 25.76 6.73 -3.41
N ALA A 246 26.10 5.83 -2.49
CA ALA A 246 27.43 5.23 -2.39
C ALA A 246 27.39 3.78 -1.86
N SER A 247 28.40 2.99 -2.20
CA SER A 247 28.46 1.56 -1.83
C SER A 247 28.47 1.28 -0.33
N ARG A 248 28.99 2.21 0.48
CA ARG A 248 29.05 2.08 1.95
C ARG A 248 27.85 2.70 2.69
N ALA A 249 26.79 3.06 1.97
CA ALA A 249 25.64 3.72 2.58
C ALA A 249 24.93 2.84 3.61
N ARG A 250 24.38 3.50 4.63
CA ARG A 250 23.58 2.86 5.68
C ARG A 250 22.13 3.31 5.57
N SER A 251 21.20 2.41 5.88
CA SER A 251 19.78 2.73 5.96
C SER A 251 19.51 3.70 7.12
N GLN A 252 18.63 4.69 6.91
CA GLN A 252 18.25 5.67 7.93
C GLN A 252 16.74 5.57 8.23
N ASN A 253 16.30 4.38 8.62
CA ASN A 253 14.87 4.09 8.79
C ASN A 253 14.18 5.08 9.75
N ASN A 254 14.88 5.57 10.77
CA ASN A 254 14.35 6.52 11.75
C ASN A 254 13.95 7.88 11.16
N LEU A 255 14.44 8.25 9.97
CA LEU A 255 14.11 9.52 9.32
C LEU A 255 12.79 9.46 8.51
N ILE A 256 12.29 8.26 8.20
CA ILE A 256 11.12 8.06 7.35
C ILE A 256 9.82 8.39 8.11
N GLY A 257 9.73 7.98 9.38
CA GLY A 257 8.55 8.22 10.21
C GLY A 257 8.11 9.68 10.24
N PRO A 258 9.01 10.63 10.59
CA PRO A 258 8.69 12.05 10.57
C PRO A 258 8.16 12.57 9.22
N MET A 259 8.68 12.09 8.09
CA MET A 259 8.23 12.51 6.76
C MET A 259 6.81 12.04 6.44
N LEU A 260 6.48 10.81 6.86
CA LEU A 260 5.14 10.26 6.70
C LEU A 260 4.15 10.93 7.67
N ASP A 261 4.57 11.19 8.90
CA ASP A 261 3.74 11.82 9.93
C ASP A 261 3.34 13.25 9.53
N THR A 262 4.25 14.01 8.93
CA THR A 262 3.96 15.35 8.38
C THR A 262 2.86 15.32 7.31
N GLN A 263 2.74 14.21 6.57
CA GLN A 263 1.83 14.08 5.42
C GLN A 263 0.57 13.27 5.72
N LEU A 264 0.44 12.75 6.94
CA LEU A 264 -0.64 11.88 7.36
C LEU A 264 -2.04 12.46 7.13
N ALA A 265 -2.21 13.76 7.38
CA ALA A 265 -3.45 14.46 7.09
C ALA A 265 -3.79 14.45 5.60
N SER A 266 -2.80 14.62 4.73
CA SER A 266 -2.97 14.55 3.27
C SER A 266 -3.36 13.13 2.84
N PHE A 267 -2.64 12.12 3.33
CA PHE A 267 -2.90 10.71 3.03
C PHE A 267 -4.31 10.27 3.45
N ALA A 268 -4.72 10.56 4.68
CA ALA A 268 -6.05 10.20 5.18
C ALA A 268 -7.17 10.84 4.34
N ASN A 269 -7.04 12.13 4.01
CA ASN A 269 -8.02 12.84 3.18
C ASN A 269 -8.08 12.27 1.75
N ARG A 270 -6.94 11.97 1.13
CA ARG A 270 -6.89 11.40 -0.22
C ARG A 270 -7.51 10.00 -0.25
N VAL A 271 -7.19 9.13 0.71
CA VAL A 271 -7.83 7.81 0.86
C VAL A 271 -9.34 7.93 1.05
N TYR A 272 -9.78 8.82 1.93
CA TYR A 272 -11.21 9.03 2.16
C TYR A 272 -11.93 9.51 0.90
N ASN A 273 -11.34 10.46 0.17
CA ASN A 273 -11.88 10.97 -1.09
C ASN A 273 -11.98 9.87 -2.15
N LEU A 274 -10.93 9.06 -2.33
CA LEU A 274 -10.90 7.95 -3.27
C LEU A 274 -11.98 6.90 -2.96
N LEU A 275 -12.20 6.58 -1.69
CA LEU A 275 -13.24 5.61 -1.29
C LEU A 275 -14.66 6.21 -1.25
N THR A 276 -14.83 7.49 -1.53
CA THR A 276 -16.13 8.17 -1.37
C THR A 276 -16.64 8.78 -2.67
N PHE A 277 -15.75 9.39 -3.46
CA PHE A 277 -16.14 10.18 -4.62
C PHE A 277 -15.63 9.62 -5.96
N TYR A 278 -14.88 8.53 -5.95
CA TYR A 278 -14.35 7.88 -7.16
C TYR A 278 -15.11 6.58 -7.39
N ASP A 279 -16.12 6.61 -8.25
CA ASP A 279 -16.97 5.45 -8.57
C ASP A 279 -16.56 4.75 -9.88
N ASN A 280 -15.61 5.32 -10.61
CA ASN A 280 -15.03 4.75 -11.82
C ASN A 280 -13.69 4.06 -11.51
N PHE A 281 -13.60 2.77 -11.82
CA PHE A 281 -12.40 1.96 -11.56
C PHE A 281 -11.14 2.50 -12.25
N THR A 282 -11.24 2.93 -13.51
CA THR A 282 -10.08 3.44 -14.25
C THR A 282 -9.51 4.71 -13.61
N GLN A 283 -10.36 5.61 -13.10
CA GLN A 283 -9.90 6.80 -12.36
C GLN A 283 -9.37 6.46 -10.97
N PHE A 284 -10.02 5.53 -10.26
CA PHE A 284 -9.58 5.12 -8.93
C PHE A 284 -8.25 4.39 -8.95
N SER A 285 -8.03 3.50 -9.93
CA SER A 285 -7.00 2.46 -9.89
C SER A 285 -5.61 2.92 -10.30
N ASN A 286 -5.47 3.82 -11.26
CA ASN A 286 -4.19 4.17 -11.86
C ASN A 286 -4.04 5.68 -12.04
N GLU A 287 -2.80 6.14 -12.08
CA GLU A 287 -2.48 7.57 -12.05
C GLU A 287 -2.53 8.28 -13.40
N ALA A 288 -2.80 7.55 -14.49
CA ALA A 288 -2.91 8.16 -15.80
C ALA A 288 -4.03 9.20 -15.84
N TRP A 289 -3.73 10.36 -16.39
CA TRP A 289 -4.72 11.41 -16.58
C TRP A 289 -5.38 11.33 -17.95
N TYR A 290 -6.70 11.13 -17.95
CA TYR A 290 -7.51 10.94 -19.17
C TYR A 290 -8.24 12.22 -19.61
N GLY A 291 -7.74 13.41 -19.26
CA GLY A 291 -8.34 14.69 -19.66
C GLY A 291 -9.63 15.08 -18.93
N ARG A 292 -10.03 14.33 -17.89
CA ARG A 292 -11.18 14.68 -17.05
C ARG A 292 -10.70 15.53 -15.88
N GLU A 293 -11.31 16.70 -15.72
CA GLU A 293 -10.94 17.65 -14.65
C GLU A 293 -11.48 17.23 -13.28
N GLN A 294 -12.53 16.39 -13.27
CA GLN A 294 -13.08 15.81 -12.05
C GLN A 294 -12.29 14.54 -11.72
N ASN A 295 -11.84 14.42 -10.47
CA ASN A 295 -11.19 13.23 -9.93
C ASN A 295 -9.81 12.93 -10.58
N ILE A 296 -8.83 13.82 -10.35
CA ILE A 296 -7.46 13.75 -10.89
C ILE A 296 -6.54 12.82 -10.06
N ASP A 297 -6.89 12.54 -8.81
CA ASP A 297 -6.10 11.65 -7.95
C ASP A 297 -6.32 10.17 -8.31
N SER A 298 -5.52 9.28 -7.72
CA SER A 298 -5.72 7.84 -7.84
C SER A 298 -5.08 7.13 -6.66
N ILE A 299 -5.38 5.85 -6.50
CA ILE A 299 -4.67 5.04 -5.51
C ILE A 299 -3.20 4.82 -5.91
N GLU A 300 -2.89 4.77 -7.21
CA GLU A 300 -1.52 4.68 -7.71
C GLU A 300 -0.71 5.93 -7.35
N ALA A 301 -1.30 7.13 -7.45
CA ALA A 301 -0.64 8.38 -7.06
C ALA A 301 -0.37 8.48 -5.54
N LEU A 302 -1.08 7.72 -4.69
CA LEU A 302 -0.75 7.55 -3.27
C LEU A 302 0.32 6.49 -3.06
N HIS A 303 0.23 5.37 -3.78
CA HIS A 303 1.25 4.32 -3.83
C HIS A 303 2.62 4.91 -4.17
N ASP A 304 2.71 5.71 -5.23
CA ASP A 304 3.94 6.35 -5.69
C ASP A 304 4.56 7.24 -4.62
N ALA A 305 3.74 7.99 -3.88
CA ALA A 305 4.21 8.84 -2.79
C ALA A 305 4.79 8.02 -1.63
N ILE A 306 4.15 6.90 -1.27
CA ILE A 306 4.67 6.01 -0.22
C ILE A 306 5.98 5.34 -0.66
N HIS A 307 6.08 4.90 -1.92
CA HIS A 307 7.31 4.40 -2.50
C HIS A 307 8.45 5.42 -2.41
N ALA A 308 8.18 6.65 -2.86
CA ALA A 308 9.13 7.76 -2.81
C ALA A 308 9.63 8.06 -1.40
N ILE A 309 8.70 8.24 -0.44
CA ILE A 309 9.05 8.64 0.93
C ILE A 309 9.76 7.53 1.69
N THR A 310 9.34 6.28 1.52
CA THR A 310 9.95 5.14 2.24
C THR A 310 11.28 4.72 1.65
N GLY A 311 11.47 4.87 0.33
CA GLY A 311 12.72 4.55 -0.31
C GLY A 311 13.75 5.68 -0.22
N GLN A 312 13.32 6.93 -0.46
CA GLN A 312 14.20 8.07 -0.72
C GLN A 312 15.18 7.75 -1.85
N GLN A 313 16.46 7.51 -1.58
CA GLN A 313 17.43 7.05 -2.60
C GLN A 313 17.60 5.52 -2.62
N GLY A 314 16.75 4.79 -1.89
CA GLY A 314 16.85 3.37 -1.58
C GLY A 314 16.05 2.47 -2.52
N HIS A 315 15.75 1.25 -2.07
CA HIS A 315 15.16 0.22 -2.93
C HIS A 315 13.68 0.49 -3.22
N MET A 316 12.91 0.94 -2.22
CA MET A 316 11.47 1.26 -2.38
C MET A 316 11.19 2.38 -3.39
N THR A 317 12.21 3.12 -3.81
CA THR A 317 12.17 4.28 -4.72
C THR A 317 12.09 3.94 -6.19
N TYR A 318 12.51 2.73 -6.57
CA TYR A 318 12.66 2.34 -7.97
C TYR A 318 11.89 1.07 -8.26
N LEU A 319 11.11 1.07 -9.34
CA LEU A 319 10.34 -0.08 -9.81
C LEU A 319 11.19 -1.35 -9.92
N ASP A 320 12.45 -1.17 -10.31
CA ASP A 320 13.44 -2.22 -10.49
C ASP A 320 13.70 -3.06 -9.24
N TYR A 321 13.63 -2.45 -8.05
CA TYR A 321 14.11 -3.08 -6.82
C TYR A 321 13.14 -3.06 -5.65
N SER A 322 12.04 -2.30 -5.75
CA SER A 322 11.18 -2.02 -4.61
C SER A 322 10.65 -3.28 -3.93
N ALA A 323 10.31 -4.31 -4.71
CA ALA A 323 9.85 -5.60 -4.19
C ALA A 323 10.83 -6.32 -3.27
N TYR A 324 12.15 -6.10 -3.41
CA TYR A 324 13.14 -6.71 -2.53
C TYR A 324 13.06 -6.18 -1.10
N ASP A 325 12.55 -4.96 -0.87
CA ASP A 325 12.39 -4.44 0.48
C ASP A 325 11.16 -5.07 1.16
N PRO A 326 11.29 -5.66 2.36
CA PRO A 326 10.16 -6.28 3.06
C PRO A 326 8.94 -5.37 3.29
N ILE A 327 9.10 -4.05 3.34
CA ILE A 327 7.96 -3.13 3.51
C ILE A 327 7.09 -3.01 2.26
N PHE A 328 7.61 -3.35 1.08
CA PHE A 328 6.84 -3.42 -0.17
C PHE A 328 5.57 -4.24 0.02
N TRP A 329 5.71 -5.41 0.64
CA TRP A 329 4.62 -6.35 0.84
C TRP A 329 3.55 -5.78 1.78
N LEU A 330 3.96 -5.12 2.87
CA LEU A 330 3.01 -4.47 3.79
C LEU A 330 2.25 -3.32 3.11
N HIS A 331 2.94 -2.55 2.27
CA HIS A 331 2.38 -1.45 1.50
C HIS A 331 1.36 -1.96 0.47
N HIS A 332 1.73 -2.93 -0.35
CA HIS A 332 0.89 -3.48 -1.42
C HIS A 332 -0.33 -4.24 -0.88
N VAL A 333 -0.24 -4.88 0.29
CA VAL A 333 -1.45 -5.43 0.93
C VAL A 333 -2.42 -4.33 1.34
N ASN A 334 -1.96 -3.14 1.75
CA ASN A 334 -2.88 -2.04 2.04
C ASN A 334 -3.58 -1.54 0.76
N LEU A 335 -2.90 -1.55 -0.40
CA LEU A 335 -3.53 -1.22 -1.69
C LEU A 335 -4.59 -2.26 -2.05
N ASP A 336 -4.29 -3.54 -1.89
CA ASP A 336 -5.27 -4.61 -2.11
C ASP A 336 -6.46 -4.52 -1.13
N ARG A 337 -6.22 -4.08 0.11
CA ARG A 337 -7.28 -3.77 1.08
C ARG A 337 -8.17 -2.65 0.60
N LEU A 338 -7.59 -1.52 0.19
CA LEU A 338 -8.35 -0.37 -0.30
C LEU A 338 -9.11 -0.72 -1.59
N PHE A 339 -8.53 -1.54 -2.45
CA PHE A 339 -9.21 -2.10 -3.62
C PHE A 339 -10.40 -2.98 -3.21
N ALA A 340 -10.22 -3.94 -2.29
CA ALA A 340 -11.31 -4.80 -1.83
C ALA A 340 -12.46 -4.01 -1.18
N ILE A 341 -12.14 -2.95 -0.43
CA ILE A 341 -13.13 -2.02 0.12
C ILE A 341 -13.87 -1.30 -1.02
N TRP A 342 -13.14 -0.75 -1.99
CA TRP A 342 -13.70 -0.05 -3.13
C TRP A 342 -14.64 -0.95 -3.95
N GLN A 343 -14.29 -2.22 -4.17
CA GLN A 343 -15.13 -3.19 -4.88
C GLN A 343 -16.49 -3.42 -4.19
N ILE A 344 -16.55 -3.39 -2.86
CA ILE A 344 -17.81 -3.49 -2.11
C ILE A 344 -18.65 -2.22 -2.29
N LEU A 345 -18.01 -1.06 -2.30
CA LEU A 345 -18.71 0.23 -2.44
C LEU A 345 -19.23 0.46 -3.86
N HIS A 346 -18.49 0.00 -4.88
CA HIS A 346 -18.75 0.24 -6.30
C HIS A 346 -18.81 -1.08 -7.11
N PRO A 347 -19.77 -1.97 -6.83
CA PRO A 347 -19.78 -3.34 -7.41
C PRO A 347 -19.95 -3.38 -8.94
N ASN A 348 -20.48 -2.30 -9.53
CA ASN A 348 -20.83 -2.18 -10.93
C ASN A 348 -19.74 -1.53 -11.80
N SER A 349 -18.63 -1.08 -11.22
CA SER A 349 -17.50 -0.55 -11.98
C SER A 349 -16.28 -1.46 -11.80
N TYR A 350 -15.58 -1.75 -12.89
CA TYR A 350 -14.43 -2.65 -12.88
C TYR A 350 -13.50 -2.38 -14.07
N VAL A 351 -12.55 -3.29 -14.32
CA VAL A 351 -11.60 -3.21 -15.44
C VAL A 351 -12.35 -3.17 -16.77
N GLU A 352 -12.18 -2.08 -17.52
CA GLU A 352 -12.68 -1.90 -18.88
C GLU A 352 -11.52 -2.00 -19.89
N PRO A 353 -11.76 -2.37 -21.16
CA PRO A 353 -10.73 -2.43 -22.19
C PRO A 353 -9.98 -1.10 -22.36
N MET A 354 -8.65 -1.16 -22.30
CA MET A 354 -7.78 0.01 -22.41
C MET A 354 -6.46 -0.35 -23.11
N ALA A 355 -5.96 0.53 -23.98
CA ALA A 355 -4.62 0.36 -24.54
C ALA A 355 -3.56 0.56 -23.46
N ALA A 356 -2.60 -0.36 -23.38
CA ALA A 356 -1.46 -0.27 -22.47
C ALA A 356 -0.63 0.99 -22.76
N LEU A 357 -0.43 1.83 -21.75
CA LEU A 357 0.29 3.11 -21.90
C LEU A 357 1.82 2.94 -21.83
N SER A 358 2.27 1.85 -21.19
CA SER A 358 3.65 1.42 -21.04
C SER A 358 3.79 -0.05 -21.42
N SER A 359 5.02 -0.49 -21.73
CA SER A 359 5.33 -1.91 -21.89
C SER A 359 5.68 -2.52 -20.54
N THR A 360 5.34 -3.79 -20.35
CA THR A 360 5.86 -4.66 -19.29
C THR A 360 6.54 -5.87 -19.92
N TYR A 361 7.08 -6.80 -19.13
CA TYR A 361 7.71 -8.01 -19.66
C TYR A 361 6.81 -8.75 -20.66
N THR A 362 5.51 -8.83 -20.43
CA THR A 362 4.56 -9.58 -21.27
C THR A 362 3.57 -8.72 -22.05
N ILE A 363 3.53 -7.41 -21.80
CA ILE A 363 2.56 -6.50 -22.40
C ILE A 363 3.29 -5.49 -23.27
N THR A 364 2.99 -5.46 -24.57
CA THR A 364 3.48 -4.42 -25.48
C THR A 364 2.62 -3.16 -25.35
N LYS A 365 3.26 -1.99 -25.25
CA LYS A 365 2.58 -0.68 -25.35
C LYS A 365 1.61 -0.63 -26.53
N GLY A 366 0.40 -0.12 -26.29
CA GLY A 366 -0.67 0.01 -27.29
C GLY A 366 -1.56 -1.23 -27.44
N SER A 367 -1.16 -2.39 -26.92
CA SER A 367 -2.04 -3.57 -26.86
C SER A 367 -3.23 -3.32 -25.94
N VAL A 368 -4.42 -3.78 -26.32
CA VAL A 368 -5.63 -3.62 -25.50
C VAL A 368 -5.62 -4.65 -24.37
N GLN A 369 -5.77 -4.17 -23.14
CA GLN A 369 -5.85 -4.94 -21.91
C GLN A 369 -7.23 -4.74 -21.27
N ASP A 370 -7.86 -5.82 -20.83
CA ASP A 370 -9.22 -5.86 -20.30
C ASP A 370 -9.34 -6.81 -19.09
N ALA A 371 -10.57 -7.05 -18.64
CA ALA A 371 -10.82 -7.87 -17.45
C ALA A 371 -10.46 -9.37 -17.61
N ASP A 372 -10.33 -9.85 -18.85
CA ASP A 372 -10.00 -11.24 -19.19
C ASP A 372 -8.56 -11.41 -19.68
N SER A 373 -7.81 -10.31 -19.80
CA SER A 373 -6.40 -10.33 -20.12
C SER A 373 -5.60 -11.11 -19.05
N PRO A 374 -4.63 -11.93 -19.45
CA PRO A 374 -3.81 -12.71 -18.52
C PRO A 374 -3.02 -11.83 -17.54
N LEU A 375 -3.14 -12.13 -16.25
CA LEU A 375 -2.31 -11.55 -15.19
C LEU A 375 -1.00 -12.34 -15.10
N GLU A 376 -0.18 -12.22 -16.14
CA GLU A 376 1.11 -12.91 -16.20
C GLU A 376 2.07 -12.46 -15.09
N PRO A 377 2.88 -13.34 -14.51
CA PRO A 377 3.09 -14.73 -14.92
C PRO A 377 2.22 -15.75 -14.15
N PHE A 378 1.15 -15.33 -13.49
CA PHE A 378 0.49 -16.13 -12.46
C PHE A 378 -0.48 -17.18 -13.03
N SER A 379 -0.12 -18.45 -12.82
CA SER A 379 -0.91 -19.62 -13.23
C SER A 379 -1.85 -20.08 -12.10
N LYS A 380 -3.11 -20.40 -12.43
CA LYS A 380 -4.14 -21.00 -11.54
C LYS A 380 -3.87 -22.48 -11.23
N ASP A 381 -3.24 -23.17 -12.17
CA ASP A 381 -3.04 -24.62 -12.15
C ASP A 381 -1.70 -25.01 -12.80
N ALA A 382 -1.35 -26.29 -12.70
CA ALA A 382 -0.10 -26.81 -13.25
C ALA A 382 -0.08 -26.85 -14.79
N LYS A 383 -1.23 -26.64 -15.44
CA LYS A 383 -1.36 -26.57 -16.91
C LYS A 383 -1.03 -25.19 -17.46
N GLY A 384 -0.87 -24.18 -16.60
CA GLY A 384 -0.58 -22.81 -17.01
C GLY A 384 -1.81 -21.96 -17.29
N THR A 385 -3.01 -22.39 -16.87
CA THR A 385 -4.21 -21.57 -17.02
C THR A 385 -4.03 -20.26 -16.25
N LYS A 386 -4.15 -19.09 -16.90
CA LYS A 386 -3.77 -17.82 -16.26
C LYS A 386 -4.87 -17.22 -15.39
N TRP A 387 -4.45 -16.52 -14.34
CA TRP A 387 -5.33 -15.58 -13.63
C TRP A 387 -5.72 -14.42 -14.56
N THR A 388 -6.90 -13.85 -14.31
CA THR A 388 -7.45 -12.67 -14.99
C THR A 388 -8.09 -11.78 -13.95
N SER A 389 -8.30 -10.50 -14.24
CA SER A 389 -8.97 -9.57 -13.31
C SER A 389 -10.32 -10.12 -12.86
N ASN A 390 -11.13 -10.64 -13.79
CA ASN A 390 -12.43 -11.26 -13.48
C ASN A 390 -12.32 -12.42 -12.48
N THR A 391 -11.28 -13.24 -12.59
CA THR A 391 -11.12 -14.43 -11.74
C THR A 391 -10.46 -14.16 -10.39
N VAL A 392 -9.85 -12.99 -10.20
CA VAL A 392 -9.28 -12.56 -8.91
C VAL A 392 -10.14 -11.51 -8.19
N LYS A 393 -11.38 -11.28 -8.66
CA LYS A 393 -12.27 -10.24 -8.11
C LYS A 393 -12.59 -10.47 -6.63
N ASP A 394 -12.79 -11.71 -6.20
CA ASP A 394 -13.04 -12.08 -4.79
C ASP A 394 -11.74 -12.52 -4.10
N THR A 395 -11.39 -11.87 -2.98
CA THR A 395 -10.19 -12.20 -2.18
C THR A 395 -10.26 -13.61 -1.60
N ARG A 396 -11.46 -14.15 -1.37
CA ARG A 396 -11.65 -15.48 -0.77
C ARG A 396 -11.10 -16.61 -1.63
N ILE A 397 -10.96 -16.40 -2.94
CA ILE A 397 -10.34 -17.40 -3.83
C ILE A 397 -8.91 -17.76 -3.40
N PHE A 398 -8.21 -16.79 -2.81
CA PHE A 398 -6.84 -16.95 -2.29
C PHE A 398 -6.78 -17.20 -0.78
N GLY A 399 -7.93 -17.42 -0.14
CA GLY A 399 -7.97 -17.80 1.27
C GLY A 399 -7.86 -16.66 2.27
N TYR A 400 -8.22 -15.42 1.91
CA TYR A 400 -8.17 -14.28 2.83
C TYR A 400 -9.34 -13.30 2.67
N THR A 401 -9.51 -12.44 3.68
CA THR A 401 -10.40 -11.27 3.68
C THR A 401 -9.69 -10.08 4.34
N TYR A 402 -10.39 -8.95 4.52
CA TYR A 402 -9.97 -7.85 5.40
C TYR A 402 -11.01 -7.63 6.50
N PRO A 403 -10.64 -7.02 7.65
CA PRO A 403 -11.61 -6.70 8.70
C PRO A 403 -12.85 -5.97 8.15
N GLU A 404 -12.65 -5.03 7.24
CA GLU A 404 -13.69 -4.19 6.63
C GLU A 404 -14.54 -4.91 5.57
N THR A 405 -14.04 -5.99 4.99
CA THR A 405 -14.68 -6.69 3.85
C THR A 405 -15.13 -8.12 4.18
N SER A 406 -14.79 -8.61 5.38
CA SER A 406 -15.03 -9.98 5.84
C SER A 406 -16.50 -10.40 5.74
N LYS A 407 -17.43 -9.48 6.00
CA LYS A 407 -18.89 -9.70 5.90
C LYS A 407 -19.46 -9.45 4.50
N GLY A 408 -18.73 -8.77 3.61
CA GLY A 408 -19.21 -8.40 2.28
C GLY A 408 -20.33 -7.35 2.28
N ASP A 409 -20.55 -6.66 3.41
CA ASP A 409 -21.64 -5.68 3.55
C ASP A 409 -21.17 -4.25 3.27
N ARG A 410 -21.93 -3.52 2.45
CA ARG A 410 -21.60 -2.16 2.02
C ARG A 410 -21.73 -1.14 3.15
N ALA A 411 -22.69 -1.30 4.06
CA ALA A 411 -22.90 -0.37 5.17
C ALA A 411 -21.78 -0.54 6.21
N ASP A 412 -21.35 -1.76 6.50
CA ASP A 412 -20.21 -2.07 7.37
C ASP A 412 -18.90 -1.53 6.79
N ALA A 413 -18.67 -1.70 5.48
CA ALA A 413 -17.50 -1.13 4.80
C ALA A 413 -17.52 0.41 4.89
N ARG A 414 -18.67 1.05 4.61
CA ARG A 414 -18.81 2.51 4.73
C ARG A 414 -18.58 2.99 6.17
N ALA A 415 -19.14 2.31 7.16
CA ALA A 415 -18.93 2.62 8.57
C ALA A 415 -17.46 2.48 8.99
N ALA A 416 -16.75 1.46 8.49
CA ALA A 416 -15.33 1.32 8.75
C ALA A 416 -14.50 2.48 8.15
N ILE A 417 -14.79 2.88 6.92
CA ILE A 417 -14.10 4.00 6.24
C ILE A 417 -14.38 5.32 6.95
N ASN A 418 -15.64 5.59 7.29
CA ASN A 418 -16.05 6.78 8.04
C ASN A 418 -15.42 6.83 9.44
N ARG A 419 -15.15 5.68 10.07
CA ARG A 419 -14.44 5.60 11.35
C ARG A 419 -12.93 5.77 11.22
N LEU A 420 -12.31 5.20 10.18
CA LEU A 420 -10.86 5.18 10.02
C LEU A 420 -10.31 6.47 9.41
N TYR A 421 -10.97 6.96 8.37
CA TYR A 421 -10.50 8.10 7.56
C TYR A 421 -11.50 9.26 7.56
N GLY A 422 -12.76 8.98 7.90
CA GLY A 422 -13.74 9.99 8.26
C GLY A 422 -13.63 10.41 9.73
N SER A 423 -14.65 11.10 10.24
CA SER A 423 -14.66 11.68 11.59
C SER A 423 -15.70 11.09 12.56
N GLY A 424 -16.37 9.99 12.23
CA GLY A 424 -17.39 9.35 13.10
C GLY A 424 -18.63 10.23 13.39
N TYR A 425 -19.81 9.62 13.39
CA TYR A 425 -21.08 10.32 13.49
C TYR A 425 -21.38 10.83 14.91
N ASN A 426 -21.07 12.10 15.13
CA ASN A 426 -21.87 13.12 15.83
C ASN A 426 -21.15 14.48 15.69
N GLY A 427 -21.32 15.14 14.53
CA GLY A 427 -21.06 16.59 14.41
C GLY A 427 -19.99 17.09 13.44
N GLY A 428 -19.87 16.52 12.23
CA GLY A 428 -19.13 17.17 11.14
C GLY A 428 -17.97 16.34 10.60
N GLY A 429 -18.08 15.99 9.33
CA GLY A 429 -17.05 15.32 8.53
C GLY A 429 -15.70 16.03 8.54
N LEU A 430 -14.64 15.21 8.54
CA LEU A 430 -13.26 15.43 8.09
C LEU A 430 -12.28 16.01 9.13
N ILE A 431 -11.15 15.30 9.27
CA ILE A 431 -9.99 15.42 10.18
C ILE A 431 -10.07 14.61 11.48
N GLY A 432 -9.15 13.64 11.61
CA GLY A 432 -8.87 12.92 12.84
C GLY A 432 -7.51 12.21 12.84
N VAL A 433 -6.43 12.89 12.45
CA VAL A 433 -5.08 12.36 12.76
C VAL A 433 -4.20 13.43 13.41
N ARG A 434 -4.68 13.87 14.59
CA ARG A 434 -3.96 14.21 15.84
C ARG A 434 -4.99 14.92 16.75
N ASP A 435 -5.30 14.27 17.86
CA ASP A 435 -6.16 14.69 18.99
C ASP A 435 -7.52 15.37 18.72
N ALA A 436 -8.56 14.55 18.93
CA ALA A 436 -9.78 14.79 19.70
C ALA A 436 -10.83 15.80 19.18
N PRO A 437 -12.14 15.64 19.55
CA PRO A 437 -13.29 16.52 19.22
C PRO A 437 -13.11 18.05 19.34
N VAL A 438 -11.99 18.50 19.92
CA VAL A 438 -11.50 19.88 19.87
C VAL A 438 -11.15 20.32 18.45
N THR A 439 -10.52 19.48 17.61
CA THR A 439 -10.22 19.81 16.21
C THR A 439 -11.49 19.94 15.38
N THR A 440 -12.44 19.00 15.48
CA THR A 440 -13.74 19.09 14.78
C THR A 440 -14.52 20.34 15.18
N ARG A 441 -14.56 20.69 16.48
CA ARG A 441 -15.18 21.94 16.98
C ARG A 441 -14.44 23.19 16.53
N LYS A 442 -13.10 23.17 16.54
CA LYS A 442 -12.25 24.29 16.08
C LYS A 442 -12.42 24.52 14.58
N MET A 443 -12.59 23.45 13.79
CA MET A 443 -12.89 23.49 12.37
C MET A 443 -14.29 24.01 12.06
N SER A 444 -15.33 23.45 12.69
CA SER A 444 -16.70 23.94 12.48
C SER A 444 -16.84 25.41 12.91
N ALA A 445 -16.07 25.84 13.91
CA ALA A 445 -15.99 27.23 14.34
C ALA A 445 -15.05 28.10 13.48
N THR A 446 -14.26 27.51 12.58
CA THR A 446 -13.37 28.25 11.69
C THR A 446 -14.21 29.10 10.74
N ALA A 447 -14.01 30.40 10.79
CA ALA A 447 -14.77 31.35 9.98
C ALA A 447 -14.71 30.95 8.49
N GLY A 448 -15.87 30.88 7.84
CA GLY A 448 -15.98 30.57 6.41
C GLY A 448 -15.83 29.09 6.04
N PHE A 449 -15.62 28.18 7.00
CA PHE A 449 -15.58 26.73 6.74
C PHE A 449 -16.95 26.19 6.32
N LEU A 450 -18.02 26.61 7.00
CA LEU A 450 -19.39 26.23 6.70
C LEU A 450 -20.11 27.30 5.89
N VAL A 451 -20.87 26.88 4.88
CA VAL A 451 -21.76 27.69 4.04
C VAL A 451 -23.04 26.90 3.87
N ASP A 452 -24.15 27.41 4.40
CA ASP A 452 -25.47 26.77 4.29
C ASP A 452 -25.46 25.27 4.70
N GLY A 453 -24.69 24.93 5.73
CA GLY A 453 -24.54 23.56 6.22
C GLY A 453 -23.53 22.68 5.44
N ARG A 454 -22.95 23.18 4.35
CA ARG A 454 -21.91 22.52 3.56
C ARG A 454 -20.51 23.00 3.96
N GLN A 455 -19.51 22.12 3.83
CA GLN A 455 -18.13 22.39 4.16
C GLN A 455 -17.33 22.82 2.93
N ARG A 456 -16.53 23.89 3.04
CA ARG A 456 -15.58 24.28 1.98
C ARG A 456 -14.31 23.45 2.05
N HIS A 457 -13.95 22.84 0.93
CA HIS A 457 -12.74 22.04 0.76
C HIS A 457 -11.88 22.57 -0.37
N TYR A 458 -10.61 22.84 -0.07
CA TYR A 458 -9.64 23.34 -1.02
C TYR A 458 -8.59 22.26 -1.31
N ALA A 459 -8.14 22.19 -2.55
CA ALA A 459 -7.08 21.27 -2.97
C ALA A 459 -6.21 21.87 -4.08
N ALA A 460 -4.94 21.50 -4.13
CA ALA A 460 -4.09 21.68 -5.30
C ALA A 460 -4.16 20.41 -6.15
N ASN A 461 -4.66 20.52 -7.37
CA ASN A 461 -4.61 19.46 -8.37
C ASN A 461 -3.39 19.67 -9.24
N LEU A 462 -2.66 18.58 -9.49
CA LEU A 462 -1.41 18.60 -10.23
C LEU A 462 -1.50 17.58 -11.36
N VAL A 463 -0.97 17.95 -12.52
CA VAL A 463 -0.63 16.99 -13.59
C VAL A 463 0.80 17.24 -14.06
N SER A 464 1.48 16.20 -14.51
CA SER A 464 2.84 16.30 -15.10
C SER A 464 3.13 15.10 -16.01
N ASP A 465 4.10 15.22 -16.91
CA ASP A 465 4.56 14.07 -17.72
C ASP A 465 5.38 13.10 -16.88
N LYS A 466 4.94 11.84 -16.76
CA LYS A 466 5.57 10.77 -15.98
C LYS A 466 7.07 10.60 -16.22
N HIS A 467 7.56 10.94 -17.42
CA HIS A 467 9.00 10.83 -17.70
C HIS A 467 9.67 12.17 -18.00
N ALA A 468 9.10 13.28 -17.51
CA ALA A 468 9.66 14.63 -17.65
C ALA A 468 11.14 14.71 -17.25
N LEU A 469 11.51 14.04 -16.15
CA LEU A 469 12.87 14.07 -15.61
C LEU A 469 13.66 12.77 -15.82
N ASN A 470 13.19 11.93 -16.75
CA ASN A 470 13.87 10.69 -17.15
C ASN A 470 14.19 9.75 -15.97
N GLY A 471 13.25 9.64 -15.06
CA GLY A 471 13.38 8.92 -13.80
C GLY A 471 12.27 9.37 -12.86
N SER A 472 12.33 8.88 -11.64
CA SER A 472 11.35 9.21 -10.62
C SER A 472 11.59 10.58 -9.99
N TYR A 473 10.52 11.33 -9.72
CA TYR A 473 10.59 12.65 -9.10
C TYR A 473 9.38 12.92 -8.20
N ALA A 474 9.52 13.89 -7.31
CA ALA A 474 8.49 14.35 -6.39
C ALA A 474 8.22 15.84 -6.59
N ILE A 475 6.96 16.22 -6.41
CA ILE A 475 6.48 17.60 -6.35
C ILE A 475 5.95 17.84 -4.93
N HIS A 476 6.65 18.67 -4.18
CA HIS A 476 6.28 19.08 -2.83
C HIS A 476 5.48 20.37 -2.88
N VAL A 477 4.27 20.38 -2.30
CA VAL A 477 3.38 21.55 -2.26
C VAL A 477 3.39 22.16 -0.87
N PHE A 478 3.68 23.45 -0.78
CA PHE A 478 3.80 24.19 0.48
C PHE A 478 2.74 25.30 0.59
N VAL A 479 2.27 25.53 1.82
CA VAL A 479 1.40 26.67 2.18
C VAL A 479 2.06 27.47 3.31
N GLY A 480 2.81 28.51 2.92
CA GLY A 480 3.64 29.34 3.80
C GLY A 480 5.14 29.13 3.59
N ALA A 481 5.95 29.70 4.49
CA ALA A 481 7.41 29.66 4.39
C ALA A 481 8.00 28.25 4.59
N PHE A 482 9.07 27.93 3.88
CA PHE A 482 9.88 26.72 4.07
C PHE A 482 11.35 27.06 3.78
N ASP A 483 12.26 26.17 4.15
CA ASP A 483 13.67 26.33 3.83
C ASP A 483 13.95 25.87 2.39
N ASP A 484 14.02 26.82 1.48
CA ASP A 484 14.28 26.55 0.06
C ASP A 484 15.75 26.21 -0.22
N SER A 485 16.65 26.49 0.73
CA SER A 485 18.08 26.24 0.58
C SER A 485 18.48 24.80 0.89
N ASP A 486 17.62 24.04 1.58
CA ASP A 486 17.85 22.65 1.96
C ASP A 486 16.70 21.73 1.49
N PRO A 487 16.82 21.14 0.28
CA PRO A 487 15.86 20.16 -0.24
C PRO A 487 15.61 18.96 0.65
N SER A 488 16.59 18.56 1.48
CA SER A 488 16.44 17.42 2.38
C SER A 488 15.45 17.69 3.52
N SER A 489 15.21 18.97 3.84
CA SER A 489 14.25 19.40 4.86
C SER A 489 12.79 19.41 4.37
N TRP A 490 12.58 19.50 3.06
CA TRP A 490 11.26 19.68 2.43
C TRP A 490 10.21 18.67 2.88
N PRO A 491 10.49 17.34 2.92
CA PRO A 491 9.50 16.34 3.34
C PRO A 491 9.06 16.46 4.81
N THR A 492 9.81 17.19 5.62
CA THR A 492 9.53 17.42 7.04
C THR A 492 9.09 18.84 7.37
N SER A 493 8.96 19.71 6.35
CA SER A 493 8.55 21.10 6.55
C SER A 493 7.15 21.17 7.21
N PRO A 494 6.96 21.99 8.26
CA PRO A 494 5.66 22.14 8.91
C PRO A 494 4.61 22.79 7.98
N ASN A 495 5.05 23.41 6.88
CA ASN A 495 4.18 24.03 5.88
C ASN A 495 4.03 23.17 4.62
N LEU A 496 4.52 21.92 4.61
CA LEU A 496 4.24 20.95 3.56
C LEU A 496 2.77 20.53 3.63
N ALA A 497 2.00 20.82 2.58
CA ALA A 497 0.63 20.34 2.43
C ALA A 497 0.58 18.89 1.94
N GLY A 498 1.56 18.47 1.15
CA GLY A 498 1.73 17.09 0.72
C GLY A 498 2.68 16.96 -0.47
N THR A 499 2.95 15.71 -0.84
CA THR A 499 3.83 15.34 -1.96
C THR A 499 3.04 14.55 -2.99
N HIS A 500 3.14 14.96 -4.25
CA HIS A 500 2.83 14.10 -5.40
C HIS A 500 4.15 13.51 -5.89
N ALA A 501 4.14 12.24 -6.29
CA ALA A 501 5.32 11.54 -6.70
C ALA A 501 5.04 10.80 -7.99
N THR A 502 6.07 10.66 -8.80
CA THR A 502 6.05 9.93 -10.06
C THR A 502 7.04 8.79 -9.95
N PHE A 503 6.53 7.55 -9.89
CA PHE A 503 7.34 6.37 -9.67
C PHE A 503 7.78 5.71 -10.98
N GLY A 504 9.08 5.57 -11.16
CA GLY A 504 9.72 5.06 -12.38
C GLY A 504 10.85 4.07 -12.09
N SER A 505 11.44 3.58 -13.19
CA SER A 505 12.65 2.74 -13.17
C SER A 505 13.90 3.63 -13.22
N LEU A 506 15.06 3.08 -12.85
CA LEU A 506 16.36 3.79 -12.97
C LEU A 506 16.78 4.02 -14.41
N ARG A 507 16.46 3.06 -15.30
CA ARG A 507 16.75 3.26 -16.72
C ARG A 507 15.78 4.27 -17.30
N ALA A 508 16.37 5.23 -17.98
CA ALA A 508 15.72 6.12 -18.91
C ALA A 508 14.84 5.33 -19.90
N ASN A 509 13.60 5.76 -20.12
CA ASN A 509 12.87 5.34 -21.31
C ASN A 509 13.48 6.10 -22.50
N GLU A 510 14.25 5.41 -23.35
CA GLU A 510 14.99 5.98 -24.50
C GLU A 510 14.10 6.51 -25.64
N ASP A 511 12.79 6.59 -25.46
CA ASP A 511 11.85 6.98 -26.51
C ASP A 511 11.75 8.52 -26.63
N VAL A 512 12.75 9.12 -27.29
CA VAL A 512 12.91 10.58 -27.49
C VAL A 512 11.76 11.21 -28.30
N ALA A 513 10.91 10.39 -28.96
CA ALA A 513 9.75 10.84 -29.75
C ALA A 513 8.39 10.63 -29.05
N ARG A 514 8.38 10.29 -27.76
CA ARG A 514 7.16 9.85 -27.07
C ARG A 514 6.11 10.96 -26.89
N LYS A 515 4.84 10.60 -27.07
CA LYS A 515 3.72 11.39 -26.52
C LYS A 515 3.84 11.40 -24.99
N PRO A 516 3.68 12.56 -24.32
CA PRO A 516 3.72 12.64 -22.86
C PRO A 516 2.71 11.67 -22.23
N LEU A 517 3.15 10.94 -21.22
CA LEU A 517 2.27 10.13 -20.38
C LEU A 517 1.92 10.98 -19.18
N VAL A 518 0.80 11.67 -19.24
CA VAL A 518 0.41 12.61 -18.18
C VAL A 518 -0.17 11.83 -17.00
N THR A 519 0.36 12.08 -15.81
CA THR A 519 -0.17 11.54 -14.55
C THR A 519 -0.74 12.65 -13.68
N GLY A 520 -1.68 12.30 -12.82
CA GLY A 520 -2.42 13.23 -11.98
C GLY A 520 -2.32 12.94 -10.49
N GLY A 521 -2.46 13.98 -9.68
CA GLY A 521 -2.60 13.88 -8.23
C GLY A 521 -3.36 15.05 -7.62
N THR A 522 -3.85 14.86 -6.39
CA THR A 522 -4.51 15.91 -5.62
C THR A 522 -3.86 16.03 -4.25
N ILE A 523 -3.52 17.26 -3.84
CA ILE A 523 -3.03 17.60 -2.50
C ILE A 523 -4.09 18.41 -1.76
N PRO A 524 -4.77 17.83 -0.75
CA PRO A 524 -5.73 18.56 0.09
C PRO A 524 -5.06 19.72 0.83
N LEU A 525 -5.64 20.92 0.74
CA LEU A 525 -5.13 22.14 1.39
C LEU A 525 -5.96 22.56 2.61
N THR A 526 -7.18 22.04 2.78
CA THR A 526 -8.11 22.48 3.82
C THR A 526 -7.51 22.44 5.22
N ASN A 527 -6.83 21.34 5.59
CA ASN A 527 -6.25 21.15 6.92
C ASN A 527 -5.19 22.21 7.25
N ILE A 528 -4.26 22.45 6.33
CA ILE A 528 -3.20 23.44 6.53
C ILE A 528 -3.79 24.85 6.55
N LEU A 529 -4.80 25.15 5.73
CA LEU A 529 -5.50 26.44 5.74
C LEU A 529 -6.24 26.69 7.05
N ILE A 530 -6.88 25.68 7.64
CA ILE A 530 -7.47 25.78 8.99
C ILE A 530 -6.40 26.11 10.01
N SER A 531 -5.22 25.47 9.92
CA SER A 531 -4.11 25.80 10.81
C SER A 531 -3.69 27.27 10.64
N LYS A 532 -3.69 27.81 9.41
CA LYS A 532 -3.41 29.23 9.13
C LYS A 532 -4.47 30.17 9.67
N VAL A 533 -5.75 29.78 9.68
CA VAL A 533 -6.78 30.57 10.39
C VAL A 533 -6.53 30.52 11.89
N GLY A 534 -6.20 29.35 12.41
CA GLY A 534 -5.92 29.15 13.83
C GLY A 534 -4.71 29.93 14.35
N SER A 535 -3.69 30.19 13.52
CA SER A 535 -2.53 31.03 13.84
C SER A 535 -2.76 32.53 13.61
N GLY A 536 -3.82 32.90 12.89
CA GLY A 536 -4.10 34.28 12.49
C GLY A 536 -3.43 34.72 11.19
N ASP A 537 -2.71 33.82 10.49
CA ASP A 537 -2.07 34.10 9.20
C ASP A 537 -3.11 34.24 8.07
N LEU A 538 -4.26 33.58 8.21
CA LEU A 538 -5.37 33.61 7.26
C LEU A 538 -6.65 34.10 7.97
N PRO A 539 -7.37 35.13 7.48
CA PRO A 539 -8.55 35.65 8.19
C PRO A 539 -9.71 34.65 8.28
N SER A 540 -9.97 33.89 7.21
CA SER A 540 -11.05 32.92 7.15
C SER A 540 -10.89 31.95 5.97
N LEU A 541 -11.71 30.90 5.91
CA LEU A 541 -11.82 30.00 4.77
C LEU A 541 -12.80 30.48 3.68
N LYS A 542 -13.24 31.74 3.72
CA LYS A 542 -13.96 32.34 2.59
C LYS A 542 -13.09 32.35 1.36
N GLU A 543 -13.72 32.13 0.21
CA GLU A 543 -13.02 32.00 -1.08
C GLU A 543 -12.05 33.15 -1.36
N ASP A 544 -12.47 34.41 -1.13
CA ASP A 544 -11.63 35.57 -1.37
C ASP A 544 -10.46 35.73 -0.39
N ASP A 545 -10.61 35.27 0.85
CA ASP A 545 -9.53 35.31 1.84
C ASP A 545 -8.49 34.23 1.49
N VAL A 546 -8.95 33.00 1.20
CA VAL A 546 -8.10 31.87 0.82
C VAL A 546 -7.34 32.16 -0.47
N ALA A 547 -8.02 32.70 -1.48
CA ALA A 547 -7.39 32.96 -2.76
C ALA A 547 -6.28 34.03 -2.65
N ARG A 548 -6.56 35.17 -2.00
CA ARG A 548 -5.54 36.21 -1.75
C ARG A 548 -4.35 35.68 -0.94
N TYR A 549 -4.61 34.83 0.05
CA TYR A 549 -3.55 34.23 0.85
C TYR A 549 -2.68 33.28 0.02
N LEU A 550 -3.30 32.36 -0.73
CA LEU A 550 -2.58 31.37 -1.54
C LEU A 550 -1.85 31.99 -2.75
N GLU A 551 -2.32 33.12 -3.29
CA GLU A 551 -1.59 33.87 -4.32
C GLU A 551 -0.13 34.17 -3.87
N SER A 552 0.07 34.51 -2.60
CA SER A 552 1.40 34.81 -2.05
C SER A 552 2.07 33.63 -1.34
N ASN A 553 1.30 32.65 -0.83
CA ASN A 553 1.81 31.63 0.09
C ASN A 553 1.78 30.20 -0.46
N LEU A 554 1.13 29.93 -1.59
CA LEU A 554 1.20 28.63 -2.25
C LEU A 554 2.46 28.55 -3.11
N GLN A 555 3.31 27.56 -2.83
CA GLN A 555 4.55 27.32 -3.56
C GLN A 555 4.73 25.82 -3.79
N TRP A 556 5.50 25.44 -4.81
CA TRP A 556 5.90 24.06 -5.03
C TRP A 556 7.37 23.97 -5.41
N ARG A 557 7.98 22.83 -5.07
CA ARG A 557 9.35 22.47 -5.47
C ARG A 557 9.39 21.05 -5.98
N VAL A 558 10.30 20.81 -6.92
CA VAL A 558 10.51 19.51 -7.54
C VAL A 558 11.86 18.98 -7.10
N ALA A 559 11.92 17.69 -6.78
CA ALA A 559 13.17 16.98 -6.57
C ALA A 559 13.14 15.64 -7.29
N LYS A 560 14.26 15.24 -7.89
CA LYS A 560 14.49 13.86 -8.30
C LYS A 560 14.66 12.98 -7.05
N PHE A 561 14.47 11.68 -7.21
CA PHE A 561 14.59 10.76 -6.08
C PHE A 561 16.03 10.52 -5.58
N ASP A 562 17.04 11.01 -6.28
CA ASP A 562 18.41 11.15 -5.76
C ASP A 562 18.58 12.37 -4.81
N GLY A 563 17.52 13.16 -4.63
CA GLY A 563 17.49 14.37 -3.80
C GLY A 563 17.89 15.64 -4.55
N GLU A 564 18.23 15.57 -5.84
CA GLU A 564 18.56 16.73 -6.64
C GLU A 564 17.32 17.64 -6.82
N PRO A 565 17.35 18.91 -6.36
CA PRO A 565 16.27 19.84 -6.64
C PRO A 565 16.27 20.21 -8.12
N VAL A 566 15.09 20.31 -8.71
CA VAL A 566 14.90 20.62 -10.13
C VAL A 566 13.99 21.85 -10.28
N PRO A 567 14.31 22.81 -11.17
CA PRO A 567 13.41 23.90 -11.50
C PRO A 567 12.08 23.38 -12.05
N ALA A 568 10.97 23.99 -11.63
CA ALA A 568 9.63 23.55 -12.05
C ALA A 568 9.41 23.71 -13.57
N GLU A 569 10.14 24.63 -14.21
CA GLU A 569 10.15 24.87 -15.66
C GLU A 569 10.66 23.66 -16.45
N GLU A 570 11.50 22.82 -15.84
CA GLU A 570 12.07 21.64 -16.48
C GLU A 570 11.10 20.44 -16.45
N VAL A 571 10.02 20.52 -15.66
CA VAL A 571 9.01 19.46 -15.60
C VAL A 571 7.98 19.68 -16.72
N SER A 572 8.19 18.99 -17.83
CA SER A 572 7.27 19.01 -18.97
C SER A 572 5.82 18.70 -18.55
N GLY A 573 4.89 19.53 -19.01
CA GLY A 573 3.45 19.37 -18.76
C GLY A 573 3.03 19.62 -17.31
N LEU A 574 3.90 20.17 -16.46
CA LEU A 574 3.53 20.53 -15.09
C LEU A 574 2.44 21.60 -15.09
N GLU A 575 1.29 21.24 -14.53
CA GLU A 575 0.17 22.14 -14.32
C GLU A 575 -0.37 22.00 -12.89
N VAL A 576 -0.53 23.12 -12.19
CA VAL A 576 -1.05 23.22 -10.83
C VAL A 576 -2.27 24.15 -10.81
N VAL A 577 -3.40 23.60 -10.39
CA VAL A 577 -4.67 24.32 -10.24
C VAL A 577 -5.18 24.18 -8.82
N VAL A 578 -5.54 25.30 -8.20
CA VAL A 578 -6.30 25.24 -6.94
C VAL A 578 -7.79 25.09 -7.24
N THR A 579 -8.45 24.17 -6.55
CA THR A 579 -9.88 23.92 -6.64
C THR A 579 -10.57 24.11 -5.30
N LEU A 580 -11.85 24.50 -5.36
CA LEU A 580 -12.79 24.57 -4.24
C LEU A 580 -13.97 23.65 -4.55
N SER A 581 -14.39 22.85 -3.59
CA SER A 581 -15.68 22.14 -3.61
C SER A 581 -16.41 22.31 -2.28
N GLU A 582 -17.73 22.28 -2.32
CA GLU A 582 -18.56 22.23 -1.12
C GLU A 582 -19.03 20.79 -0.87
N ILE A 583 -18.87 20.31 0.36
CA ILE A 583 -19.21 18.95 0.77
C ILE A 583 -20.38 18.99 1.74
N THR A 584 -21.43 18.24 1.45
CA THR A 584 -22.49 17.94 2.41
C THR A 584 -22.05 16.72 3.22
N PRO A 585 -21.87 16.84 4.56
CA PRO A 585 -21.46 15.71 5.39
C PRO A 585 -22.44 14.53 5.32
N ALA A 586 -21.94 13.33 5.62
CA ALA A 586 -22.79 12.14 5.75
C ALA A 586 -23.82 12.31 6.88
N ALA A 587 -25.04 11.83 6.66
CA ALA A 587 -26.13 11.89 7.64
C ALA A 587 -26.01 10.84 8.75
N SER A 588 -25.17 9.81 8.56
CA SER A 588 -24.86 8.76 9.53
C SER A 588 -23.50 8.13 9.21
N ASP A 589 -23.00 7.27 10.10
CA ASP A 589 -21.77 6.51 9.84
C ASP A 589 -21.88 5.54 8.65
N GLN A 590 -23.09 5.20 8.21
CA GLN A 590 -23.32 4.29 7.09
C GLN A 590 -23.57 5.01 5.76
N ASP A 591 -23.68 6.33 5.78
CA ASP A 591 -23.89 7.15 4.59
C ASP A 591 -22.57 7.70 4.04
N ALA A 592 -22.58 8.01 2.74
CA ALA A 592 -21.50 8.77 2.11
C ALA A 592 -21.84 10.26 2.11
N PRO A 593 -20.86 11.16 2.33
CA PRO A 593 -21.07 12.58 2.04
C PRO A 593 -21.27 12.79 0.53
N THR A 594 -21.87 13.92 0.17
CA THR A 594 -21.97 14.36 -1.23
C THR A 594 -21.09 15.57 -1.48
N ARG A 595 -20.62 15.74 -2.72
CA ARG A 595 -19.72 16.83 -3.11
C ARG A 595 -20.25 17.54 -4.34
N GLU A 596 -20.30 18.86 -4.26
CA GLU A 596 -20.63 19.73 -5.39
C GLU A 596 -19.51 19.71 -6.45
N ALA A 597 -19.80 20.19 -7.65
CA ALA A 597 -18.79 20.32 -8.69
C ALA A 597 -17.63 21.23 -8.25
N PHE A 598 -16.42 20.91 -8.69
CA PHE A 598 -15.24 21.73 -8.40
C PHE A 598 -15.33 23.09 -9.10
N LYS A 599 -15.03 24.15 -8.35
CA LYS A 599 -14.74 25.47 -8.86
C LYS A 599 -13.23 25.64 -8.95
N LYS A 600 -12.71 25.93 -10.15
CA LYS A 600 -11.30 26.28 -10.36
C LYS A 600 -11.03 27.70 -9.88
N LEU A 601 -9.96 27.89 -9.13
CA LEU A 601 -9.50 29.17 -8.60
C LEU A 601 -8.19 29.58 -9.30
N THR A 602 -8.22 29.68 -10.63
CA THR A 602 -7.03 29.87 -11.48
C THR A 602 -6.19 31.09 -11.13
N ARG A 603 -6.81 32.16 -10.60
CA ARG A 603 -6.07 33.36 -10.16
C ARG A 603 -4.94 33.08 -9.17
N ILE A 604 -5.03 32.00 -8.38
CA ILE A 604 -4.08 31.66 -7.33
C ILE A 604 -2.72 31.24 -7.87
N THR A 605 -2.73 30.54 -9.01
CA THR A 605 -1.53 29.95 -9.63
C THR A 605 -1.11 30.73 -10.88
N LYS A 606 -1.96 31.63 -11.39
CA LYS A 606 -1.65 32.50 -12.52
C LYS A 606 -0.30 33.21 -12.38
N GLY A 607 0.55 33.05 -13.38
CA GLY A 607 1.88 33.68 -13.46
C GLY A 607 2.96 32.99 -12.63
N LYS A 608 2.64 31.90 -11.91
CA LYS A 608 3.61 31.00 -11.31
C LYS A 608 4.01 29.93 -12.33
N VAL A 609 5.25 29.48 -12.27
CA VAL A 609 5.78 28.45 -13.18
C VAL A 609 5.06 27.13 -12.97
N GLY A 610 4.41 26.62 -14.02
CA GLY A 610 3.56 25.44 -13.94
C GLY A 610 2.18 25.72 -13.33
N GLY A 611 1.78 26.98 -13.15
CA GLY A 611 0.43 27.36 -12.74
C GLY A 611 -0.49 27.66 -13.93
N SER A 612 -1.78 27.32 -13.80
CA SER A 612 -2.81 27.53 -14.85
C SER A 612 -3.45 28.91 -14.89
#